data_AF-A0A1G1P4G2-F1
#
_entry.id   AF-A0A1G1P4G2-F1
#
_cell.length_a   1.000
_cell.length_b   1.000
_cell.length_c   1.000
_cell.angle_alpha   90.00
_cell.angle_beta   90.00
_cell.angle_gamma   90.00
#
_symmetry.space_group_name_H-M   'P 1'
#
loop_
_entity.id
_entity.type
_entity.pdbx_description
1 polymer ?
#
loop_
_entity_poly.entity_id
_entity_poly.type
_entity_poly.pdbx_seq_one_letter_code
_entity_poly.pdbx_strand_id
1 'polypeptide(L)'
;MTRRILFSKLCDKKGSLLIISYLVIVVLLTLGAAFIVVSVNESRIAERQRRTTLTLHIAEAGIERALYDLRQDFVNDTSSPSWADGGINGFAIGPDTANFYSIAYSSTSLNGGSYAVQLKNVSGAGDAIWIKSTGTLGDVQQTIQVYAKIINVSPWNNAIFAGAGASGAMVNGNVNIRGSVHILGTGLQSSDLAVDLGGTAELIGNNYEDLVADLKAKVPALPTTLVGGETVETLSAVLRVKRGIVGLSGSSGVGEANDPGDDYKETVDGTFVTDGWGGTQGTTNVHSDNGTTNAYDLGDTVSFPSLSDVDDYDGDGDDETYQGYLEANALVISDSVDLDVLADIDPNSNFSFSNANGSISMDGNGNLTISGIVYLDNGGNLNMSVDGSDKTITYAGSGSILAEGSVQIDVNLVTNGNNSFPINILGVMTPNIIGFNEANIDVMGLFYAENQVVAEKQTDIVGTIVSNYFDMGTNVPSIYQVPDTINYLPAGMLGQGTIWVMKTVSWQKL
;
A
#
# COMPACT_ATOMS: atom_id res chain seq x y z
N MET A 1 33.58 101.27 -49.47
CA MET A 1 33.11 100.85 -48.13
C MET A 1 31.60 100.71 -48.19
N THR A 2 31.06 99.48 -48.26
CA THR A 2 30.35 98.76 -47.17
C THR A 2 29.02 99.45 -46.78
N ARG A 3 27.83 98.84 -46.92
CA ARG A 3 27.38 97.63 -46.18
C ARG A 3 26.06 97.05 -46.76
N ARG A 4 26.01 95.72 -46.90
CA ARG A 4 24.80 94.85 -46.98
C ARG A 4 24.00 94.90 -45.67
N ILE A 5 22.65 94.92 -45.73
CA ILE A 5 21.72 94.25 -44.78
C ILE A 5 20.40 93.99 -45.55
N LEU A 6 20.17 92.78 -46.09
CA LEU A 6 19.40 91.64 -45.54
C LEU A 6 17.88 91.85 -45.39
N PHE A 7 17.15 91.24 -46.34
CA PHE A 7 15.72 90.93 -46.23
C PHE A 7 15.49 89.97 -45.04
N SER A 8 14.75 90.43 -44.03
CA SER A 8 14.17 89.57 -42.99
C SER A 8 12.67 89.40 -43.30
N LYS A 9 12.33 88.37 -44.07
CA LYS A 9 10.97 87.80 -44.08
C LYS A 9 10.72 87.25 -42.67
N LEU A 10 9.97 87.99 -41.86
CA LEU A 10 9.37 87.45 -40.64
C LEU A 10 8.33 86.40 -41.05
N CYS A 11 8.74 85.12 -41.08
CA CYS A 11 7.80 84.02 -41.12
C CYS A 11 6.96 84.06 -39.83
N ASP A 12 5.65 84.23 -39.97
CA ASP A 12 4.70 84.17 -38.89
C ASP A 12 4.64 82.73 -38.31
N LYS A 13 5.29 82.51 -37.16
CA LYS A 13 5.40 81.19 -36.49
C LYS A 13 4.20 80.87 -35.58
N LYS A 14 3.21 81.76 -35.48
CA LYS A 14 2.03 81.54 -34.63
C LYS A 14 1.11 80.44 -35.19
N GLY A 15 1.04 80.29 -36.51
CA GLY A 15 0.28 79.23 -37.17
C GLY A 15 0.87 77.82 -36.96
N SER A 16 2.20 77.67 -36.98
CA SER A 16 2.85 76.36 -36.79
C SER A 16 2.77 75.85 -35.35
N LEU A 17 2.74 76.75 -34.36
CA LEU A 17 2.65 76.39 -32.94
C LEU A 17 1.26 75.84 -32.58
N LEU A 18 0.21 76.37 -33.21
CA LEU A 18 -1.16 75.85 -33.09
C LEU A 18 -1.26 74.43 -33.68
N ILE A 19 -0.70 74.21 -34.87
CA ILE A 19 -0.71 72.90 -35.55
C ILE A 19 0.04 71.84 -34.72
N ILE A 20 1.22 72.18 -34.19
CA ILE A 20 2.00 71.27 -33.34
C ILE A 20 1.23 70.97 -32.04
N SER A 21 0.60 71.96 -31.41
CA SER A 21 -0.19 71.75 -30.19
C SER A 21 -1.39 70.84 -30.45
N TYR A 22 -2.10 71.04 -31.57
CA TYR A 22 -3.18 70.15 -31.98
C TYR A 22 -2.69 68.73 -32.27
N LEU A 23 -1.54 68.58 -32.93
CA LEU A 23 -0.95 67.28 -33.21
C LEU A 23 -0.57 66.54 -31.93
N VAL A 24 0.02 67.24 -30.95
CA VAL A 24 0.33 66.68 -29.63
C VAL A 24 -0.95 66.29 -28.88
N ILE A 25 -1.98 67.13 -28.89
CA ILE A 25 -3.29 66.81 -28.27
C ILE A 25 -3.91 65.57 -28.92
N VAL A 26 -3.89 65.47 -30.25
CA VAL A 26 -4.41 64.31 -30.99
C VAL A 26 -3.64 63.04 -30.61
N VAL A 27 -2.31 63.09 -30.56
CA VAL A 27 -1.47 61.95 -30.15
C VAL A 27 -1.73 61.55 -28.69
N LEU A 28 -1.90 62.51 -27.79
CA LEU A 28 -2.22 62.23 -26.39
C LEU A 28 -3.63 61.65 -26.23
N LEU A 29 -4.61 62.11 -27.01
CA LEU A 29 -5.96 61.56 -27.01
C LEU A 29 -6.01 60.13 -27.57
N THR A 30 -5.26 59.83 -28.63
CA THR A 30 -5.18 58.48 -29.17
C THR A 30 -4.49 57.52 -28.20
N LEU A 31 -3.41 57.96 -27.55
CA LEU A 31 -2.74 57.19 -26.48
C LEU A 31 -3.67 56.98 -25.27
N GLY A 32 -4.38 58.02 -24.84
CA GLY A 32 -5.33 57.93 -23.73
C GLY A 32 -6.48 56.96 -24.02
N ALA A 33 -7.05 57.01 -25.23
CA ALA A 33 -8.08 56.06 -25.67
C ALA A 33 -7.55 54.63 -25.72
N ALA A 34 -6.34 54.41 -26.25
CA ALA A 34 -5.72 53.09 -26.30
C ALA A 34 -5.48 52.52 -24.88
N PHE A 35 -5.02 53.34 -23.94
CA PHE A 35 -4.78 52.93 -22.55
C PHE A 35 -6.06 52.51 -21.84
N ILE A 36 -7.18 53.23 -22.05
CA ILE A 36 -8.48 52.87 -21.49
C ILE A 36 -8.96 51.51 -22.04
N VAL A 37 -8.81 51.27 -23.35
CA VAL A 37 -9.20 49.99 -23.96
C VAL A 37 -8.38 48.83 -23.41
N VAL A 38 -7.06 49.01 -23.27
CA VAL A 38 -6.18 48.00 -22.67
C VAL A 38 -6.59 47.72 -21.21
N SER A 39 -6.80 48.76 -20.41
CA SER A 39 -7.19 48.62 -18.99
C SER A 39 -8.52 47.89 -18.83
N VAL A 40 -9.51 48.18 -19.69
CA VAL A 40 -10.82 47.51 -19.67
C VAL A 40 -10.69 46.04 -20.07
N ASN A 41 -9.84 45.74 -21.06
CA ASN A 41 -9.59 44.36 -21.47
C ASN A 41 -8.84 43.57 -20.40
N GLU A 42 -7.81 44.13 -19.79
CA GLU A 42 -7.08 43.51 -18.68
C GLU A 42 -8.00 43.25 -17.49
N SER A 43 -8.85 44.21 -17.12
CA SER A 43 -9.83 44.03 -16.06
C SER A 43 -10.81 42.89 -16.35
N ARG A 44 -11.31 42.77 -17.60
CA ARG A 44 -12.19 41.67 -18.00
C ARG A 44 -11.47 40.32 -18.01
N ILE A 45 -10.22 40.27 -18.46
CA ILE A 45 -9.41 39.05 -18.45
C ILE A 45 -9.14 38.62 -17.01
N ALA A 46 -8.75 39.55 -16.14
CA ALA A 46 -8.50 39.28 -14.73
C ALA A 46 -9.76 38.77 -14.01
N GLU A 47 -10.93 39.39 -14.26
CA GLU A 47 -12.18 38.93 -13.67
C GLU A 47 -12.57 37.54 -14.19
N ARG A 48 -12.36 37.27 -15.48
CA ARG A 48 -12.61 35.93 -16.05
C ARG A 48 -11.68 34.89 -15.43
N GLN A 49 -10.38 35.19 -15.30
CA GLN A 49 -9.41 34.31 -14.66
C GLN A 49 -9.80 34.02 -13.21
N ARG A 50 -10.15 35.07 -12.45
CA ARG A 50 -10.63 34.95 -11.06
C ARG A 50 -11.87 34.05 -10.97
N ARG A 51 -12.87 34.26 -11.83
CA ARG A 51 -14.09 33.43 -11.85
C ARG A 51 -13.77 31.98 -12.22
N THR A 52 -12.90 31.75 -13.20
CA THR A 52 -12.45 30.39 -13.58
C THR A 52 -11.75 29.67 -12.42
N THR A 53 -10.88 30.35 -11.68
CA THR A 53 -10.23 29.77 -10.48
C THR A 53 -11.24 29.46 -9.38
N LEU A 54 -12.17 30.37 -9.10
CA LEU A 54 -13.23 30.13 -8.11
C LEU A 54 -14.12 28.94 -8.50
N THR A 55 -14.51 28.86 -9.77
CA THR A 55 -15.29 27.72 -10.29
C THR A 55 -14.52 26.41 -10.16
N LEU A 56 -13.20 26.41 -10.36
CA LEU A 56 -12.36 25.23 -10.17
C LEU A 56 -12.38 24.76 -8.72
N HIS A 57 -12.20 25.66 -7.75
CA HIS A 57 -12.28 25.32 -6.33
C HIS A 57 -13.66 24.81 -5.91
N ILE A 58 -14.73 25.31 -6.53
CA ILE A 58 -16.09 24.78 -6.32
C ILE A 58 -16.18 23.34 -6.84
N ALA A 59 -15.56 23.03 -7.99
CA ALA A 59 -15.48 21.66 -8.50
C ALA A 59 -14.66 20.75 -7.56
N GLU A 60 -13.52 21.23 -7.05
CA GLU A 60 -12.68 20.51 -6.07
C GLU A 60 -13.46 20.18 -4.80
N ALA A 61 -14.25 21.11 -4.27
CA ALA A 61 -15.10 20.84 -3.11
C ALA A 61 -16.10 19.70 -3.35
N GLY A 62 -16.60 19.56 -4.58
CA GLY A 62 -17.43 18.42 -4.97
C GLY A 62 -16.66 17.10 -4.99
N ILE A 63 -15.40 17.11 -5.46
CA ILE A 63 -14.51 15.93 -5.40
C ILE A 63 -14.26 15.53 -3.95
N GLU A 64 -13.87 16.46 -3.09
CA GLU A 64 -13.59 16.18 -1.67
C GLU A 64 -14.79 15.57 -0.95
N ARG A 65 -16.00 16.09 -1.22
CA ARG A 65 -17.22 15.49 -0.67
C ARG A 65 -17.46 14.07 -1.18
N ALA A 66 -17.25 13.83 -2.47
CA ALA A 66 -17.39 12.49 -3.04
C ALA A 66 -16.41 11.50 -2.42
N LEU A 67 -15.14 11.90 -2.25
CA LEU A 67 -14.13 11.09 -1.58
C LEU A 67 -14.51 10.79 -0.12
N TYR A 68 -15.06 11.77 0.60
CA TYR A 68 -15.58 11.53 1.94
C TYR A 68 -16.69 10.47 1.96
N ASP A 69 -17.70 10.61 1.09
CA ASP A 69 -18.83 9.68 1.05
C ASP A 69 -18.40 8.26 0.63
N LEU A 70 -17.47 8.16 -0.32
CA LEU A 70 -16.85 6.88 -0.71
C LEU A 70 -16.08 6.22 0.44
N ARG A 71 -15.43 7.01 1.30
CA ARG A 71 -14.72 6.48 2.47
C ARG A 71 -15.69 5.96 3.51
N GLN A 72 -16.75 6.73 3.78
CA GLN A 72 -17.77 6.34 4.74
C GLN A 72 -18.49 5.07 4.31
N ASP A 73 -18.80 4.95 3.02
CA ASP A 73 -19.38 3.74 2.45
C ASP A 73 -18.54 2.49 2.75
N PHE A 74 -17.24 2.54 2.46
CA PHE A 74 -16.32 1.43 2.69
C PHE A 74 -16.11 1.11 4.18
N VAL A 75 -16.12 2.12 5.05
CA VAL A 75 -15.96 1.91 6.51
C VAL A 75 -17.23 1.36 7.15
N ASN A 76 -18.40 1.70 6.60
CA ASN A 76 -19.69 1.28 7.16
C ASN A 76 -20.15 -0.09 6.65
N ASP A 77 -19.62 -0.59 5.52
CA ASP A 77 -19.83 -1.98 5.09
C ASP A 77 -18.77 -2.90 5.71
N THR A 78 -19.15 -3.56 6.80
CA THR A 78 -18.26 -4.44 7.55
C THR A 78 -18.14 -5.85 6.99
N SER A 79 -18.89 -6.20 5.93
CA SER A 79 -19.02 -7.60 5.47
C SER A 79 -18.45 -7.85 4.07
N SER A 80 -18.62 -6.92 3.14
CA SER A 80 -18.03 -7.02 1.80
C SER A 80 -17.85 -5.64 1.16
N PRO A 81 -17.04 -4.76 1.78
CA PRO A 81 -16.92 -3.38 1.34
C PRO A 81 -16.48 -3.30 -0.13
N SER A 82 -17.31 -2.66 -0.94
CA SER A 82 -17.14 -2.57 -2.38
C SER A 82 -17.95 -1.41 -2.95
N TRP A 83 -17.33 -0.55 -3.74
CA TRP A 83 -18.03 0.50 -4.48
C TRP A 83 -18.80 -0.03 -5.71
N ALA A 84 -18.68 -1.32 -6.01
CA ALA A 84 -19.39 -1.97 -7.11
C ALA A 84 -20.71 -2.62 -6.68
N ASP A 85 -21.07 -2.57 -5.40
CA ASP A 85 -22.25 -3.23 -4.82
C ASP A 85 -23.59 -2.55 -5.19
N GLY A 86 -23.54 -1.35 -5.78
CA GLY A 86 -24.69 -0.59 -6.26
C GLY A 86 -25.20 0.50 -5.32
N GLY A 87 -24.53 0.72 -4.18
CA GLY A 87 -24.79 1.81 -3.26
C GLY A 87 -23.51 2.56 -2.92
N ILE A 88 -23.59 3.88 -2.69
CA ILE A 88 -22.49 4.64 -2.10
C ILE A 88 -23.08 5.55 -1.03
N ASN A 89 -22.87 5.22 0.24
CA ASN A 89 -23.34 5.97 1.41
C ASN A 89 -24.86 6.31 1.32
N GLY A 90 -25.67 5.33 0.92
CA GLY A 90 -27.12 5.47 0.74
C GLY A 90 -27.57 6.09 -0.59
N PHE A 91 -26.65 6.47 -1.48
CA PHE A 91 -26.95 6.86 -2.85
C PHE A 91 -26.89 5.65 -3.77
N ALA A 92 -27.99 5.35 -4.48
CA ALA A 92 -27.98 4.31 -5.49
C ALA A 92 -27.09 4.72 -6.67
N ILE A 93 -26.04 3.95 -6.92
CA ILE A 93 -25.18 4.07 -8.10
C ILE A 93 -25.43 2.81 -8.92
N GLY A 94 -25.76 2.96 -10.20
CA GLY A 94 -25.96 1.76 -11.04
C GLY A 94 -24.65 1.00 -11.19
N PRO A 95 -24.66 -0.35 -11.29
CA PRO A 95 -23.45 -1.16 -11.47
C PRO A 95 -22.78 -0.96 -12.85
N ASP A 96 -23.25 0.02 -13.64
CA ASP A 96 -22.75 0.29 -14.98
C ASP A 96 -21.35 0.88 -14.94
N THR A 97 -20.49 0.29 -15.76
CA THR A 97 -19.09 0.64 -15.93
C THR A 97 -18.89 1.59 -17.12
N ALA A 98 -19.92 1.81 -17.93
CA ALA A 98 -19.89 2.65 -19.12
C ALA A 98 -20.27 4.12 -18.84
N ASN A 99 -21.23 4.37 -17.95
CA ASN A 99 -21.83 5.69 -17.78
C ASN A 99 -21.61 6.29 -16.38
N PHE A 100 -21.59 7.63 -16.31
CA PHE A 100 -21.55 8.37 -15.05
C PHE A 100 -22.95 8.58 -14.48
N TYR A 101 -23.13 8.31 -13.18
CA TYR A 101 -24.35 8.51 -12.41
C TYR A 101 -24.23 9.73 -11.50
N SER A 102 -25.26 10.57 -11.48
CA SER A 102 -25.23 11.79 -10.67
C SER A 102 -25.56 11.47 -9.21
N ILE A 103 -24.76 12.00 -8.28
CA ILE A 103 -25.09 11.94 -6.85
C ILE A 103 -26.03 13.08 -6.50
N ALA A 104 -27.20 12.74 -5.94
CA ALA A 104 -28.23 13.70 -5.56
C ALA A 104 -27.95 14.30 -4.17
N TYR A 105 -26.86 15.06 -4.04
CA TYR A 105 -26.59 15.78 -2.79
C TYR A 105 -27.68 16.82 -2.49
N SER A 106 -28.14 16.85 -1.24
CA SER A 106 -29.18 17.76 -0.75
C SER A 106 -28.78 19.24 -0.75
N SER A 107 -27.47 19.53 -0.72
CA SER A 107 -26.91 20.88 -0.78
C SER A 107 -25.61 20.85 -1.55
N THR A 108 -25.46 21.70 -2.55
CA THR A 108 -24.24 21.81 -3.36
C THR A 108 -23.77 23.25 -3.56
N SER A 109 -24.43 24.22 -2.91
CA SER A 109 -24.09 25.64 -3.04
C SER A 109 -22.82 25.97 -2.26
N LEU A 110 -21.86 26.62 -2.91
CA LEU A 110 -20.62 27.07 -2.29
C LEU A 110 -20.18 28.39 -2.90
N ASN A 111 -19.97 29.41 -2.05
CA ASN A 111 -19.47 30.74 -2.43
C ASN A 111 -20.19 31.38 -3.64
N GLY A 112 -21.53 31.29 -3.66
CA GLY A 112 -22.36 31.85 -4.75
C GLY A 112 -22.40 31.04 -6.04
N GLY A 113 -21.68 29.92 -6.10
CA GLY A 113 -21.81 28.91 -7.15
C GLY A 113 -22.35 27.59 -6.62
N SER A 114 -22.26 26.53 -7.43
CA SER A 114 -22.64 25.17 -7.05
C SER A 114 -21.80 24.14 -7.76
N TYR A 115 -21.73 22.93 -7.23
CA TYR A 115 -21.12 21.79 -7.91
C TYR A 115 -22.12 20.67 -8.18
N ALA A 116 -21.82 19.81 -9.13
CA ALA A 116 -22.54 18.56 -9.39
C ALA A 116 -21.54 17.41 -9.49
N VAL A 117 -21.77 16.34 -8.74
CA VAL A 117 -20.90 15.16 -8.70
C VAL A 117 -21.53 14.01 -9.45
N GLN A 118 -20.71 13.27 -10.17
CA GLN A 118 -21.07 12.02 -10.82
C GLN A 118 -20.02 10.94 -10.57
N LEU A 119 -20.46 9.69 -10.40
CA LEU A 119 -19.60 8.53 -10.20
C LEU A 119 -19.75 7.53 -11.35
N LYS A 120 -18.70 6.76 -11.64
CA LYS A 120 -18.75 5.66 -12.60
C LYS A 120 -17.90 4.50 -12.10
N ASN A 121 -18.50 3.32 -12.03
CA ASN A 121 -17.83 2.10 -11.59
C ASN A 121 -16.79 1.63 -12.61
N VAL A 122 -15.87 0.80 -12.13
CA VAL A 122 -14.80 0.23 -12.93
C VAL A 122 -15.09 -1.24 -13.13
N SER A 123 -15.01 -1.72 -14.37
CA SER A 123 -15.32 -3.12 -14.67
C SER A 123 -14.34 -4.03 -13.94
N GLY A 124 -14.89 -4.98 -13.17
CA GLY A 124 -14.10 -5.97 -12.43
C GLY A 124 -13.38 -5.43 -11.19
N ALA A 125 -13.61 -4.18 -10.78
CA ALA A 125 -12.97 -3.60 -9.60
C ALA A 125 -14.00 -3.06 -8.61
N GLY A 126 -14.04 -3.64 -7.41
CA GLY A 126 -14.86 -3.17 -6.28
C GLY A 126 -14.18 -2.08 -5.44
N ASP A 127 -12.89 -1.88 -5.64
CA ASP A 127 -12.02 -1.00 -4.87
C ASP A 127 -11.64 0.29 -5.63
N ALA A 128 -12.25 0.53 -6.80
CA ALA A 128 -11.88 1.61 -7.71
C ALA A 128 -13.09 2.30 -8.33
N ILE A 129 -13.02 3.62 -8.48
CA ILE A 129 -14.12 4.40 -9.05
C ILE A 129 -13.65 5.67 -9.77
N TRP A 130 -14.38 6.07 -10.81
CA TRP A 130 -14.23 7.38 -11.43
C TRP A 130 -15.18 8.38 -10.80
N ILE A 131 -14.64 9.55 -10.43
CA ILE A 131 -15.38 10.68 -9.88
C ILE A 131 -15.31 11.83 -10.87
N LYS A 132 -16.42 12.49 -11.15
CA LYS A 132 -16.47 13.71 -11.95
C LYS A 132 -17.21 14.78 -11.16
N SER A 133 -16.62 15.96 -11.04
CA SER A 133 -17.25 17.12 -10.40
C SER A 133 -17.23 18.31 -11.34
N THR A 134 -18.41 18.89 -11.59
CA THR A 134 -18.56 20.11 -12.38
C THR A 134 -18.97 21.25 -11.46
N GLY A 135 -18.07 22.21 -11.27
CA GLY A 135 -18.34 23.48 -10.58
C GLY A 135 -18.94 24.49 -11.54
N THR A 136 -19.90 25.28 -11.07
CA THR A 136 -20.60 26.33 -11.82
C THR A 136 -20.67 27.62 -11.01
N LEU A 137 -20.24 28.74 -11.60
CA LEU A 137 -20.35 30.08 -11.00
C LEU A 137 -20.85 31.08 -12.06
N GLY A 138 -22.17 31.29 -12.10
CA GLY A 138 -22.84 32.03 -13.17
C GLY A 138 -22.72 31.30 -14.51
N ASP A 139 -22.09 31.93 -15.50
CA ASP A 139 -21.84 31.40 -16.85
C ASP A 139 -20.53 30.62 -16.99
N VAL A 140 -19.71 30.52 -15.94
CA VAL A 140 -18.44 29.80 -15.96
C VAL A 140 -18.61 28.42 -15.34
N GLN A 141 -18.18 27.38 -16.06
CA GLN A 141 -18.12 26.00 -15.59
C GLN A 141 -16.68 25.47 -15.68
N GLN A 142 -16.30 24.62 -14.72
CA GLN A 142 -15.05 23.88 -14.72
C GLN A 142 -15.35 22.45 -14.27
N THR A 143 -14.76 21.47 -14.96
CA THR A 143 -14.98 20.05 -14.65
C THR A 143 -13.66 19.40 -14.32
N ILE A 144 -13.66 18.64 -13.23
CA ILE A 144 -12.55 17.81 -12.77
C ILE A 144 -13.01 16.35 -12.85
N GLN A 145 -12.11 15.47 -13.28
CA GLN A 145 -12.29 14.04 -13.20
C GLN A 145 -11.13 13.41 -12.42
N VAL A 146 -11.47 12.56 -11.47
CA VAL A 146 -10.54 11.83 -10.60
C VAL A 146 -10.77 10.33 -10.77
N TYR A 147 -9.68 9.57 -10.80
CA TYR A 147 -9.70 8.13 -10.59
C TYR A 147 -9.24 7.85 -9.17
N ALA A 148 -10.12 7.29 -8.35
CA ALA A 148 -9.83 6.94 -6.97
C ALA A 148 -9.77 5.42 -6.81
N LYS A 149 -8.88 4.97 -5.93
CA LYS A 149 -8.81 3.59 -5.44
C LYS A 149 -8.79 3.60 -3.92
N ILE A 150 -9.34 2.56 -3.30
CA ILE A 150 -9.14 2.30 -1.88
C ILE A 150 -8.28 1.06 -1.72
N ILE A 151 -7.34 1.09 -0.80
CA ILE A 151 -6.37 0.01 -0.60
C ILE A 151 -6.39 -0.44 0.85
N ASN A 152 -6.32 -1.75 1.06
CA ASN A 152 -6.11 -2.34 2.37
C ASN A 152 -4.61 -2.26 2.69
N VAL A 153 -4.26 -1.55 3.77
CA VAL A 153 -2.87 -1.38 4.23
C VAL A 153 -2.55 -2.26 5.44
N SER A 154 -3.34 -3.31 5.67
CA SER A 154 -3.04 -4.32 6.68
C SER A 154 -1.64 -4.90 6.47
N PRO A 155 -0.89 -5.16 7.55
CA PRO A 155 0.41 -5.84 7.48
C PRO A 155 0.36 -7.16 6.71
N TRP A 156 -0.77 -7.87 6.82
CA TRP A 156 -1.01 -9.18 6.20
C TRP A 156 -1.23 -9.15 4.69
N ASN A 157 -1.36 -7.98 4.09
CA ASN A 157 -1.44 -7.83 2.64
C ASN A 157 -0.06 -7.59 1.99
N ASN A 158 0.99 -8.21 2.53
CA ASN A 158 2.36 -8.09 2.06
C ASN A 158 3.08 -9.45 2.16
N ALA A 159 4.14 -9.66 1.38
CA ALA A 159 5.11 -10.71 1.68
C ALA A 159 5.88 -10.35 2.96
N ILE A 160 6.34 -9.10 3.04
CA ILE A 160 7.06 -8.54 4.18
C ILE A 160 6.41 -7.24 4.63
N PHE A 161 6.10 -7.15 5.92
CA PHE A 161 5.81 -5.87 6.58
C PHE A 161 6.82 -5.61 7.69
N ALA A 162 7.52 -4.47 7.61
CA ALA A 162 8.68 -4.19 8.44
C ALA A 162 8.54 -2.91 9.28
N GLY A 163 8.87 -3.02 10.57
CA GLY A 163 8.72 -1.97 11.58
C GLY A 163 9.86 -0.96 11.63
N ALA A 164 10.57 -0.92 12.76
CA ALA A 164 11.58 0.11 13.07
C ALA A 164 12.98 -0.16 12.47
N GLY A 165 13.39 -1.43 12.40
CA GLY A 165 14.73 -1.84 11.98
C GLY A 165 15.68 -2.00 13.16
N ALA A 166 16.83 -2.60 12.92
CA ALA A 166 17.90 -2.76 13.90
C ALA A 166 19.26 -2.55 13.24
N SER A 167 20.23 -2.03 14.01
CA SER A 167 21.63 -1.89 13.57
C SER A 167 21.84 -1.11 12.25
N GLY A 168 20.95 -0.17 11.93
CA GLY A 168 21.02 0.62 10.68
C GLY A 168 20.59 -0.15 9.43
N ALA A 169 19.86 -1.27 9.60
CA ALA A 169 19.25 -2.03 8.52
C ALA A 169 17.82 -2.47 8.87
N MET A 170 16.99 -2.76 7.85
CA MET A 170 15.70 -3.44 8.05
C MET A 170 15.76 -4.90 7.63
N VAL A 171 16.21 -5.14 6.40
CA VAL A 171 16.42 -6.47 5.84
C VAL A 171 17.92 -6.64 5.62
N ASN A 172 18.54 -7.46 6.47
CA ASN A 172 19.95 -7.82 6.38
C ASN A 172 20.09 -9.16 5.67
N GLY A 173 20.96 -9.22 4.65
CA GLY A 173 21.15 -10.42 3.84
C GLY A 173 20.25 -10.47 2.61
N ASN A 174 20.55 -11.41 1.73
CA ASN A 174 19.86 -11.58 0.46
C ASN A 174 18.56 -12.34 0.62
N VAL A 175 17.55 -11.99 -0.16
CA VAL A 175 16.24 -12.66 -0.13
C VAL A 175 15.55 -12.50 -1.48
N ASN A 176 14.81 -13.53 -1.91
CA ASN A 176 13.89 -13.45 -3.04
C ASN A 176 12.48 -13.23 -2.49
N ILE A 177 11.81 -12.15 -2.88
CA ILE A 177 10.49 -11.77 -2.38
C ILE A 177 9.54 -11.71 -3.55
N ARG A 178 8.55 -12.59 -3.61
CA ARG A 178 7.46 -12.56 -4.58
C ARG A 178 6.22 -12.00 -3.88
N GLY A 179 5.99 -10.68 -3.99
CA GLY A 179 4.88 -9.99 -3.35
C GLY A 179 5.19 -8.56 -2.91
N SER A 180 4.21 -7.92 -2.29
CA SER A 180 4.36 -6.55 -1.75
C SER A 180 5.32 -6.51 -0.57
N VAL A 181 6.07 -5.42 -0.47
CA VAL A 181 7.01 -5.15 0.63
C VAL A 181 6.68 -3.77 1.19
N HIS A 182 6.40 -3.69 2.48
CA HIS A 182 6.10 -2.43 3.15
C HIS A 182 7.01 -2.24 4.35
N ILE A 183 7.87 -1.22 4.28
CA ILE A 183 8.87 -0.91 5.30
C ILE A 183 8.60 0.48 5.87
N LEU A 184 8.40 0.55 7.19
CA LEU A 184 8.25 1.82 7.90
C LEU A 184 9.61 2.46 8.20
N GLY A 185 10.60 1.67 8.64
CA GLY A 185 11.96 2.13 8.89
C GLY A 185 12.05 3.24 9.94
N THR A 186 11.14 3.27 10.92
CA THR A 186 11.04 4.39 11.88
C THR A 186 12.31 4.59 12.72
N GLY A 187 13.15 3.56 12.87
CA GLY A 187 14.47 3.63 13.50
C GLY A 187 15.63 3.98 12.56
N LEU A 188 15.39 4.09 11.24
CA LEU A 188 16.42 4.30 10.23
C LEU A 188 16.65 5.80 9.93
N GLN A 189 17.92 6.14 9.70
CA GLN A 189 18.30 7.40 9.07
C GLN A 189 18.07 7.34 7.56
N SER A 190 18.01 8.50 6.90
CA SER A 190 17.78 8.56 5.45
C SER A 190 18.93 8.00 4.60
N SER A 191 20.10 7.75 5.21
CA SER A 191 21.24 7.12 4.54
C SER A 191 21.36 5.62 4.81
N ASP A 192 20.55 5.10 5.74
CA ASP A 192 20.61 3.70 6.16
C ASP A 192 19.92 2.81 5.13
N LEU A 193 20.40 1.58 4.98
CA LEU A 193 19.82 0.62 4.04
C LEU A 193 18.57 0.01 4.64
N ALA A 194 17.40 0.36 4.12
CA ALA A 194 16.17 -0.36 4.45
C ALA A 194 16.27 -1.78 3.89
N VAL A 195 16.57 -1.90 2.61
CA VAL A 195 16.79 -3.19 1.96
C VAL A 195 18.13 -3.12 1.25
N ASP A 196 18.96 -4.15 1.41
CA ASP A 196 20.20 -4.30 0.66
C ASP A 196 20.20 -5.66 -0.03
N LEU A 197 19.78 -5.68 -1.30
CA LEU A 197 19.83 -6.89 -2.12
C LEU A 197 21.12 -6.87 -2.93
N GLY A 198 21.86 -7.97 -2.92
CA GLY A 198 23.07 -8.08 -3.71
C GLY A 198 23.54 -9.50 -3.96
N GLY A 199 23.54 -9.93 -5.21
CA GLY A 199 23.99 -11.27 -5.57
C GLY A 199 23.51 -11.67 -6.94
N THR A 200 23.06 -12.92 -7.05
CA THR A 200 22.48 -13.49 -8.27
C THR A 200 21.05 -13.93 -7.99
N ALA A 201 20.09 -13.29 -8.65
CA ALA A 201 18.65 -13.57 -8.65
C ALA A 201 17.83 -13.11 -7.42
N GLU A 202 18.28 -12.12 -6.64
CA GLU A 202 17.46 -11.48 -5.61
C GLU A 202 16.47 -10.48 -6.23
N LEU A 203 15.18 -10.63 -5.93
CA LEU A 203 14.14 -9.86 -6.60
C LEU A 203 13.00 -9.53 -5.65
N ILE A 204 12.41 -8.34 -5.80
CA ILE A 204 11.04 -8.08 -5.36
C ILE A 204 10.12 -8.22 -6.58
N GLY A 205 9.51 -9.39 -6.75
CA GLY A 205 8.79 -9.81 -7.94
C GLY A 205 7.27 -9.75 -7.81
N ASN A 206 6.57 -9.87 -8.94
CA ASN A 206 5.12 -9.70 -9.05
C ASN A 206 4.34 -10.95 -9.50
N ASN A 207 4.97 -12.13 -9.41
CA ASN A 207 4.43 -13.40 -9.90
C ASN A 207 4.96 -14.59 -9.07
N TYR A 208 4.51 -15.80 -9.42
CA TYR A 208 4.95 -17.07 -8.81
C TYR A 208 5.85 -17.91 -9.73
N GLU A 209 6.66 -17.30 -10.59
CA GLU A 209 7.49 -18.04 -11.53
C GLU A 209 8.39 -19.08 -10.83
N ASP A 210 9.04 -18.68 -9.73
CA ASP A 210 9.96 -19.54 -8.98
C ASP A 210 9.28 -20.43 -7.93
N LEU A 211 7.95 -20.34 -7.77
CA LEU A 211 7.25 -21.15 -6.76
C LEU A 211 7.08 -22.58 -7.27
N VAL A 212 7.64 -23.55 -6.54
CA VAL A 212 7.61 -24.96 -6.93
C VAL A 212 6.16 -25.43 -7.11
N ALA A 213 5.91 -26.29 -8.12
CA ALA A 213 4.55 -26.68 -8.52
C ALA A 213 3.72 -27.28 -7.37
N ASP A 214 4.34 -28.04 -6.46
CA ASP A 214 3.68 -28.65 -5.31
C ASP A 214 3.21 -27.61 -4.28
N LEU A 215 3.97 -26.53 -4.08
CA LEU A 215 3.56 -25.40 -3.24
C LEU A 215 2.53 -24.52 -3.97
N LYS A 216 2.74 -24.24 -5.26
CA LYS A 216 1.79 -23.48 -6.09
C LYS A 216 0.40 -24.13 -6.13
N ALA A 217 0.33 -25.47 -6.13
CA ALA A 217 -0.95 -26.19 -6.10
C ALA A 217 -1.74 -26.04 -4.78
N LYS A 218 -1.06 -25.68 -3.68
CA LYS A 218 -1.68 -25.53 -2.34
C LYS A 218 -2.31 -24.15 -2.12
N VAL A 219 -1.94 -23.15 -2.92
CA VAL A 219 -2.44 -21.78 -2.81
C VAL A 219 -3.42 -21.45 -3.95
N PRO A 220 -4.30 -20.44 -3.81
CA PRO A 220 -5.21 -20.06 -4.88
C PRO A 220 -4.43 -19.52 -6.08
N ALA A 221 -5.03 -19.64 -7.27
CA ALA A 221 -4.51 -19.00 -8.47
C ALA A 221 -4.44 -17.48 -8.30
N LEU A 222 -3.44 -16.85 -8.92
CA LEU A 222 -3.28 -15.41 -8.84
C LEU A 222 -4.43 -14.69 -9.55
N PRO A 223 -4.86 -13.52 -9.05
CA PRO A 223 -5.69 -12.61 -9.83
C PRO A 223 -5.06 -12.28 -11.18
N THR A 224 -5.88 -11.92 -12.15
CA THR A 224 -5.40 -11.50 -13.47
C THR A 224 -5.63 -10.02 -13.72
N THR A 225 -4.78 -9.43 -14.55
CA THR A 225 -4.87 -8.03 -15.00
C THR A 225 -4.55 -7.92 -16.50
N LEU A 226 -4.85 -6.76 -17.09
CA LEU A 226 -4.58 -6.50 -18.51
C LEU A 226 -3.29 -5.67 -18.66
N VAL A 227 -2.27 -6.25 -19.30
CA VAL A 227 -0.99 -5.58 -19.62
C VAL A 227 -0.74 -5.71 -21.11
N GLY A 228 -0.48 -4.60 -21.82
CA GLY A 228 -0.20 -4.66 -23.26
C GLY A 228 -1.33 -5.20 -24.15
N GLY A 229 -2.54 -5.44 -23.61
CA GLY A 229 -3.64 -6.11 -24.30
C GLY A 229 -3.75 -7.62 -24.01
N GLU A 230 -2.87 -8.15 -23.17
CA GLU A 230 -2.81 -9.54 -22.73
C GLU A 230 -3.33 -9.67 -21.30
N THR A 231 -4.05 -10.76 -21.01
CA THR A 231 -4.54 -11.06 -19.66
C THR A 231 -3.51 -11.93 -18.95
N VAL A 232 -2.91 -11.41 -17.89
CA VAL A 232 -1.76 -12.02 -17.20
C VAL A 232 -2.02 -12.15 -15.70
N GLU A 233 -1.46 -13.17 -15.07
CA GLU A 233 -1.45 -13.36 -13.60
C GLU A 233 -0.60 -12.29 -12.91
N THR A 234 -1.02 -11.82 -11.73
CA THR A 234 -0.25 -10.83 -10.97
C THR A 234 -0.49 -10.92 -9.46
N LEU A 235 0.54 -10.63 -8.67
CA LEU A 235 0.43 -10.39 -7.23
C LEU A 235 -0.01 -8.95 -6.91
N SER A 236 -0.08 -8.06 -7.89
CA SER A 236 -0.23 -6.62 -7.70
C SER A 236 0.77 -6.04 -6.69
N ALA A 237 1.99 -6.55 -6.73
CA ALA A 237 3.07 -6.26 -5.79
C ALA A 237 3.43 -4.77 -5.81
N VAL A 238 3.57 -4.18 -4.62
CA VAL A 238 4.01 -2.80 -4.41
C VAL A 238 5.16 -2.78 -3.42
N LEU A 239 6.22 -2.03 -3.75
CA LEU A 239 7.29 -1.71 -2.81
C LEU A 239 7.03 -0.35 -2.16
N ARG A 240 6.91 -0.31 -0.85
CA ARG A 240 6.82 0.92 -0.04
C ARG A 240 7.94 0.97 0.98
N VAL A 241 8.69 2.06 1.00
CA VAL A 241 9.74 2.32 1.98
C VAL A 241 9.60 3.75 2.48
N LYS A 242 9.14 3.91 3.72
CA LYS A 242 8.93 5.22 4.35
C LYS A 242 10.25 5.89 4.74
N ARG A 243 11.21 5.11 5.25
CA ARG A 243 12.54 5.56 5.68
C ARG A 243 13.61 4.54 5.32
N GLY A 244 14.79 5.03 4.96
CA GLY A 244 15.93 4.25 4.49
C GLY A 244 15.96 4.08 2.96
N ILE A 245 17.14 3.79 2.43
CA ILE A 245 17.39 3.58 1.00
C ILE A 245 17.20 2.11 0.59
N VAL A 246 16.82 1.88 -0.65
CA VAL A 246 16.79 0.55 -1.27
C VAL A 246 18.07 0.34 -2.07
N GLY A 247 18.98 -0.48 -1.56
CA GLY A 247 20.22 -0.89 -2.21
C GLY A 247 20.00 -2.05 -3.17
N LEU A 248 20.39 -1.87 -4.43
CA LEU A 248 20.36 -2.92 -5.45
C LEU A 248 21.74 -3.10 -6.09
N SER A 249 22.33 -4.29 -5.94
CA SER A 249 23.66 -4.64 -6.44
C SER A 249 23.68 -5.99 -7.15
N GLY A 250 24.74 -6.29 -7.92
CA GLY A 250 24.80 -7.55 -8.68
C GLY A 250 23.68 -7.61 -9.72
N SER A 251 22.88 -8.69 -9.75
CA SER A 251 21.70 -8.80 -10.61
C SER A 251 20.38 -8.49 -9.90
N SER A 252 20.41 -7.95 -8.67
CA SER A 252 19.21 -7.76 -7.87
C SER A 252 18.29 -6.69 -8.44
N GLY A 253 16.97 -6.86 -8.36
CA GLY A 253 16.02 -5.92 -8.95
C GLY A 253 14.71 -5.74 -8.16
N VAL A 254 13.88 -4.83 -8.65
CA VAL A 254 12.48 -4.67 -8.24
C VAL A 254 11.62 -4.75 -9.49
N GLY A 255 10.81 -5.79 -9.58
CA GLY A 255 10.16 -6.21 -10.82
C GLY A 255 11.16 -6.65 -11.88
N GLU A 256 10.63 -7.11 -12.98
CA GLU A 256 11.40 -7.57 -14.14
C GLU A 256 10.95 -6.81 -15.39
N ALA A 257 11.80 -6.78 -16.42
CA ALA A 257 11.43 -6.17 -17.68
C ALA A 257 10.29 -6.97 -18.33
N ASN A 258 9.21 -6.29 -18.71
CA ASN A 258 8.07 -6.92 -19.37
C ASN A 258 8.52 -7.67 -20.65
N ASP A 259 8.20 -8.96 -20.74
CA ASP A 259 8.40 -9.80 -21.93
C ASP A 259 7.02 -10.18 -22.53
N PRO A 260 6.61 -9.57 -23.66
CA PRO A 260 5.31 -9.83 -24.24
C PRO A 260 5.09 -11.31 -24.59
N GLY A 261 3.95 -11.85 -24.19
CA GLY A 261 3.58 -13.25 -24.41
C GLY A 261 3.72 -14.16 -23.18
N ASP A 262 4.26 -13.66 -22.07
CA ASP A 262 4.22 -14.37 -20.79
C ASP A 262 2.81 -14.33 -20.17
N ASP A 263 2.47 -15.40 -19.46
CA ASP A 263 1.15 -15.55 -18.81
C ASP A 263 1.06 -14.80 -17.46
N TYR A 264 2.12 -14.09 -17.06
CA TYR A 264 2.22 -13.37 -15.79
C TYR A 264 2.85 -12.00 -15.98
N LYS A 265 2.61 -11.10 -15.02
CA LYS A 265 3.16 -9.75 -14.99
C LYS A 265 4.53 -9.73 -14.32
N GLU A 266 5.47 -9.05 -14.94
CA GLU A 266 6.87 -8.92 -14.52
C GLU A 266 7.11 -7.63 -13.73
N THR A 267 6.53 -6.51 -14.19
CA THR A 267 6.67 -5.21 -13.52
C THR A 267 5.90 -5.18 -12.21
N VAL A 268 6.44 -4.54 -11.18
CA VAL A 268 5.67 -4.25 -9.96
C VAL A 268 4.69 -3.09 -10.21
N ASP A 269 3.53 -3.12 -9.55
CA ASP A 269 2.46 -2.14 -9.73
C ASP A 269 2.87 -0.74 -9.24
N GLY A 270 3.86 -0.67 -8.35
CA GLY A 270 4.39 0.62 -7.90
C GLY A 270 5.60 0.51 -6.98
N THR A 271 6.42 1.54 -7.02
CA THR A 271 7.43 1.82 -5.99
C THR A 271 7.17 3.17 -5.33
N PHE A 272 7.33 3.22 -4.00
CA PHE A 272 7.14 4.41 -3.17
C PHE A 272 8.26 4.48 -2.13
N VAL A 273 9.40 5.06 -2.50
CA VAL A 273 10.65 5.03 -1.72
C VAL A 273 11.08 6.46 -1.40
N THR A 274 10.98 6.86 -0.13
CA THR A 274 11.22 8.25 0.29
C THR A 274 12.68 8.68 0.16
N ASP A 275 13.60 7.88 0.69
CA ASP A 275 15.00 8.30 0.83
C ASP A 275 15.87 7.88 -0.38
N GLY A 276 15.29 7.18 -1.35
CA GLY A 276 15.88 6.89 -2.66
C GLY A 276 16.52 5.51 -2.81
N TRP A 277 17.35 5.39 -3.84
CA TRP A 277 17.92 4.12 -4.32
C TRP A 277 19.45 4.14 -4.24
N GLY A 278 20.04 3.02 -3.85
CA GLY A 278 21.48 2.82 -3.72
C GLY A 278 21.98 1.56 -4.45
N GLY A 279 23.18 1.11 -4.09
CA GLY A 279 23.83 -0.04 -4.73
C GLY A 279 24.37 0.26 -6.13
N THR A 280 24.95 -0.75 -6.79
CA THR A 280 25.58 -0.57 -8.11
C THR A 280 24.57 -0.45 -9.26
N GLN A 281 23.36 -0.96 -9.09
CA GLN A 281 22.29 -0.89 -10.09
C GLN A 281 21.44 0.37 -9.92
N GLY A 282 21.18 0.78 -8.67
CA GLY A 282 20.28 1.89 -8.36
C GLY A 282 18.93 1.71 -9.05
N THR A 283 18.42 2.78 -9.68
CA THR A 283 17.14 2.75 -10.40
C THR A 283 17.16 1.99 -11.73
N THR A 284 18.32 1.54 -12.21
CA THR A 284 18.44 0.90 -13.54
C THR A 284 17.73 -0.46 -13.59
N ASN A 285 17.66 -1.16 -12.46
CA ASN A 285 17.04 -2.48 -12.34
C ASN A 285 15.72 -2.41 -11.56
N VAL A 286 14.98 -1.31 -11.76
CA VAL A 286 13.65 -1.11 -11.18
C VAL A 286 12.64 -1.00 -12.31
N HIS A 287 11.76 -2.00 -12.38
CA HIS A 287 10.72 -2.16 -13.38
C HIS A 287 9.36 -2.00 -12.72
N SER A 288 8.84 -0.77 -12.74
CA SER A 288 7.59 -0.42 -12.09
C SER A 288 6.71 0.48 -12.93
N ASP A 289 5.40 0.26 -12.84
CA ASP A 289 4.38 1.00 -13.60
C ASP A 289 4.34 2.49 -13.25
N ASN A 290 4.78 2.88 -12.05
CA ASN A 290 4.82 4.27 -11.62
C ASN A 290 6.24 4.89 -11.67
N GLY A 291 7.23 4.17 -12.21
CA GLY A 291 8.63 4.58 -12.21
C GLY A 291 9.30 4.46 -10.84
N THR A 292 10.24 5.35 -10.54
CA THR A 292 11.15 5.23 -9.37
C THR A 292 11.19 6.47 -8.46
N THR A 293 10.40 7.50 -8.79
CA THR A 293 10.51 8.84 -8.19
C THR A 293 9.45 9.15 -7.15
N ASN A 294 8.46 8.29 -6.98
CA ASN A 294 7.40 8.51 -5.99
C ASN A 294 7.93 8.22 -4.59
N ALA A 295 7.69 9.15 -3.67
CA ALA A 295 7.95 8.95 -2.24
C ALA A 295 6.83 8.12 -1.60
N TYR A 296 7.05 7.70 -0.36
CA TYR A 296 6.03 6.99 0.44
C TYR A 296 4.68 7.71 0.45
N ASP A 297 3.60 6.96 0.17
CA ASP A 297 2.30 7.52 -0.20
C ASP A 297 1.23 7.46 0.90
N LEU A 298 1.56 6.96 2.10
CA LEU A 298 0.58 6.73 3.19
C LEU A 298 0.74 7.65 4.40
N GLY A 299 1.74 8.55 4.40
CA GLY A 299 2.00 9.47 5.50
C GLY A 299 2.23 8.75 6.83
N ASP A 300 1.49 9.15 7.88
CA ASP A 300 1.54 8.52 9.22
C ASP A 300 0.35 7.61 9.50
N THR A 301 -0.41 7.24 8.46
CA THR A 301 -1.63 6.43 8.61
C THR A 301 -1.33 5.00 9.07
N VAL A 302 -0.10 4.52 8.85
CA VAL A 302 0.31 3.15 9.13
C VAL A 302 1.41 3.17 10.18
N SER A 303 1.20 2.43 11.27
CA SER A 303 2.18 2.10 12.31
C SER A 303 2.53 0.62 12.29
N PHE A 304 3.63 0.26 12.94
CA PHE A 304 3.93 -1.15 13.20
C PHE A 304 3.01 -1.60 14.33
N PRO A 305 2.33 -2.74 14.21
CA PRO A 305 1.49 -3.23 15.29
C PRO A 305 2.35 -3.86 16.39
N SER A 306 2.12 -3.53 17.67
CA SER A 306 2.83 -4.11 18.82
C SER A 306 1.91 -4.99 19.66
N LEU A 307 2.46 -6.06 20.25
CA LEU A 307 1.73 -6.86 21.24
C LEU A 307 1.50 -6.10 22.55
N SER A 308 2.27 -5.04 22.77
CA SER A 308 2.15 -4.14 23.92
C SER A 308 1.21 -2.95 23.68
N ASP A 309 0.67 -2.79 22.46
CA ASP A 309 -0.28 -1.72 22.18
C ASP A 309 -1.57 -1.95 22.97
N VAL A 310 -2.09 -0.86 23.55
CA VAL A 310 -3.41 -0.81 24.17
C VAL A 310 -4.40 -0.56 23.05
N ASP A 311 -5.20 -1.54 22.69
CA ASP A 311 -6.28 -1.35 21.72
C ASP A 311 -7.60 -1.86 22.29
N ASP A 312 -8.64 -1.07 22.08
CA ASP A 312 -10.04 -1.35 22.43
C ASP A 312 -10.63 -2.38 21.45
N TYR A 313 -10.10 -3.61 21.47
CA TYR A 313 -10.51 -4.68 20.56
C TYR A 313 -11.87 -5.30 20.93
N ASP A 314 -12.32 -5.16 22.18
CA ASP A 314 -13.57 -5.73 22.69
C ASP A 314 -14.69 -4.69 22.93
N GLY A 315 -14.38 -3.39 22.87
CA GLY A 315 -15.33 -2.31 23.17
C GLY A 315 -15.69 -2.18 24.66
N ASP A 316 -15.10 -3.00 25.53
CA ASP A 316 -15.29 -3.01 26.98
C ASP A 316 -14.11 -2.34 27.72
N GLY A 317 -12.97 -2.13 27.04
CA GLY A 317 -11.89 -1.25 27.51
C GLY A 317 -11.13 -1.74 28.74
N ASP A 318 -11.21 -3.04 29.04
CA ASP A 318 -10.62 -3.67 30.23
C ASP A 318 -9.25 -4.32 29.96
N ASP A 319 -8.84 -4.51 28.69
CA ASP A 319 -7.54 -5.09 28.33
C ASP A 319 -6.43 -4.02 28.24
N GLU A 320 -5.39 -4.15 29.08
CA GLU A 320 -4.28 -3.19 29.14
C GLU A 320 -3.29 -3.32 27.95
N THR A 321 -3.28 -4.45 27.22
CA THR A 321 -2.43 -4.71 26.03
C THR A 321 -3.08 -5.75 25.11
N TYR A 322 -2.65 -5.81 23.84
CA TYR A 322 -3.06 -6.87 22.92
C TYR A 322 -2.71 -8.28 23.45
N GLN A 323 -1.56 -8.42 24.09
CA GLN A 323 -1.16 -9.67 24.75
C GLN A 323 -2.15 -10.07 25.85
N GLY A 324 -2.63 -9.11 26.66
CA GLY A 324 -3.66 -9.36 27.68
C GLY A 324 -5.00 -9.81 27.09
N TYR A 325 -5.43 -9.18 25.99
CA TYR A 325 -6.61 -9.62 25.23
C TYR A 325 -6.49 -11.08 24.77
N LEU A 326 -5.33 -11.48 24.24
CA LEU A 326 -5.10 -12.85 23.81
C LEU A 326 -5.11 -13.83 24.99
N GLU A 327 -4.45 -13.49 26.10
CA GLU A 327 -4.46 -14.33 27.30
C GLU A 327 -5.89 -14.58 27.82
N ALA A 328 -6.74 -13.55 27.83
CA ALA A 328 -8.13 -13.64 28.26
C ALA A 328 -9.02 -14.48 27.32
N ASN A 329 -8.70 -14.51 26.02
CA ASN A 329 -9.54 -15.08 24.97
C ASN A 329 -8.94 -16.35 24.32
N ALA A 330 -7.97 -17.00 24.96
CA ALA A 330 -7.26 -18.17 24.39
C ALA A 330 -7.42 -19.48 25.17
N LEU A 331 -6.90 -20.55 24.57
CA LEU A 331 -6.33 -21.68 25.28
C LEU A 331 -4.96 -21.28 25.84
N VAL A 332 -4.92 -20.98 27.14
CA VAL A 332 -3.68 -20.67 27.85
C VAL A 332 -3.02 -21.97 28.31
N ILE A 333 -1.77 -22.19 27.88
CA ILE A 333 -0.92 -23.30 28.29
C ILE A 333 0.22 -22.72 29.12
N SER A 334 0.22 -23.05 30.42
CA SER A 334 1.15 -22.50 31.41
C SER A 334 1.84 -23.56 32.27
N ASP A 335 1.40 -24.82 32.20
CA ASP A 335 2.06 -25.93 32.90
C ASP A 335 3.40 -26.24 32.22
N SER A 336 4.47 -26.34 33.02
CA SER A 336 5.82 -26.55 32.50
C SER A 336 5.95 -27.81 31.66
N VAL A 337 5.21 -28.88 31.99
CA VAL A 337 5.27 -30.15 31.23
C VAL A 337 4.64 -29.99 29.85
N ASP A 338 3.53 -29.27 29.76
CA ASP A 338 2.85 -29.01 28.49
C ASP A 338 3.63 -28.02 27.62
N LEU A 339 4.28 -27.03 28.24
CA LEU A 339 5.21 -26.12 27.57
C LEU A 339 6.45 -26.84 27.03
N ASP A 340 7.02 -27.79 27.78
CA ASP A 340 8.14 -28.61 27.31
C ASP A 340 7.77 -29.43 26.06
N VAL A 341 6.51 -29.90 25.95
CA VAL A 341 6.01 -30.61 24.76
C VAL A 341 5.99 -29.68 23.53
N LEU A 342 5.53 -28.43 23.69
CA LEU A 342 5.43 -27.48 22.59
C LEU A 342 6.77 -26.84 22.21
N ALA A 343 7.76 -26.91 23.10
CA ALA A 343 9.13 -26.49 22.86
C ALA A 343 10.00 -27.55 22.14
N ASP A 344 9.44 -28.72 21.78
CA ASP A 344 10.16 -29.82 21.12
C ASP A 344 9.21 -30.67 20.24
N ILE A 345 8.51 -30.03 19.30
CA ILE A 345 7.57 -30.70 18.39
C ILE A 345 8.32 -31.32 17.21
N ASP A 346 8.05 -32.59 16.94
CA ASP A 346 8.48 -33.32 15.75
C ASP A 346 7.29 -34.02 15.05
N PRO A 347 7.46 -34.61 13.85
CA PRO A 347 6.38 -35.32 13.18
C PRO A 347 5.79 -36.52 13.97
N ASN A 348 6.51 -37.07 14.96
CA ASN A 348 6.05 -38.20 15.77
C ASN A 348 5.37 -37.78 17.08
N SER A 349 5.36 -36.48 17.37
CA SER A 349 4.79 -35.91 18.58
C SER A 349 3.30 -36.21 18.67
N ASN A 350 2.81 -36.47 19.89
CA ASN A 350 1.41 -36.82 20.11
C ASN A 350 0.92 -36.14 21.38
N PHE A 351 0.06 -35.14 21.19
CA PHE A 351 -0.52 -34.33 22.26
C PHE A 351 -1.86 -33.75 21.82
N SER A 352 -2.68 -33.34 22.79
CA SER A 352 -3.94 -32.65 22.51
C SER A 352 -4.30 -31.74 23.68
N PHE A 353 -4.32 -30.44 23.40
CA PHE A 353 -4.72 -29.39 24.32
C PHE A 353 -5.95 -28.67 23.76
N SER A 354 -6.98 -28.44 24.58
CA SER A 354 -8.19 -27.75 24.12
C SER A 354 -8.99 -27.15 25.26
N ASN A 355 -9.69 -26.05 24.96
CA ASN A 355 -10.76 -25.47 25.78
C ASN A 355 -11.85 -24.90 24.85
N ALA A 356 -12.70 -24.00 25.37
CA ALA A 356 -13.76 -23.35 24.58
C ALA A 356 -13.24 -22.31 23.57
N ASN A 357 -12.04 -21.78 23.79
CA ASN A 357 -11.46 -20.66 23.04
C ASN A 357 -10.45 -21.10 21.97
N GLY A 358 -9.80 -22.25 22.17
CA GLY A 358 -8.84 -22.78 21.22
C GLY A 358 -8.48 -24.24 21.45
N SER A 359 -7.79 -24.81 20.46
CA SER A 359 -7.24 -26.15 20.50
C SER A 359 -5.99 -26.28 19.64
N ILE A 360 -5.06 -27.12 20.09
CA ILE A 360 -3.90 -27.56 19.32
C ILE A 360 -3.64 -29.05 19.62
N SER A 361 -3.41 -29.84 18.58
CA SER A 361 -3.12 -31.26 18.73
C SER A 361 -2.24 -31.79 17.62
N MET A 362 -1.44 -32.82 17.94
CA MET A 362 -0.66 -33.61 16.99
C MET A 362 -1.03 -35.08 17.15
N ASP A 363 -1.17 -35.80 16.04
CA ASP A 363 -1.68 -37.18 16.04
C ASP A 363 -0.62 -38.29 16.12
N GLY A 364 0.66 -37.94 16.15
CA GLY A 364 1.79 -38.87 16.09
C GLY A 364 2.14 -39.38 14.69
N ASN A 365 1.52 -38.85 13.63
CA ASN A 365 1.79 -39.18 12.23
C ASN A 365 2.04 -37.91 11.37
N GLY A 366 2.53 -36.84 11.99
CA GLY A 366 2.85 -35.57 11.33
C GLY A 366 1.63 -34.72 10.98
N ASN A 367 0.47 -34.95 11.60
CA ASN A 367 -0.73 -34.15 11.36
C ASN A 367 -1.05 -33.27 12.58
N LEU A 368 -0.82 -31.97 12.42
CA LEU A 368 -1.18 -30.93 13.38
C LEU A 368 -2.59 -30.41 13.08
N THR A 369 -3.42 -30.22 14.10
CA THR A 369 -4.72 -29.58 13.98
C THR A 369 -4.78 -28.40 14.94
N ILE A 370 -5.26 -27.26 14.47
CA ILE A 370 -5.39 -26.04 15.27
C ILE A 370 -6.75 -25.35 15.06
N SER A 371 -7.28 -24.77 16.13
CA SER A 371 -8.46 -23.90 16.06
C SER A 371 -8.41 -22.81 17.12
N GLY A 372 -8.93 -21.62 16.82
CA GLY A 372 -9.05 -20.53 17.79
C GLY A 372 -7.70 -19.93 18.17
N ILE A 373 -7.57 -19.46 19.41
CA ILE A 373 -6.36 -18.79 19.91
C ILE A 373 -5.66 -19.72 20.91
N VAL A 374 -4.36 -19.92 20.74
CA VAL A 374 -3.49 -20.65 21.68
C VAL A 374 -2.44 -19.69 22.21
N TYR A 375 -2.26 -19.65 23.52
CA TYR A 375 -1.35 -18.75 24.22
C TYR A 375 -0.39 -19.57 25.08
N LEU A 376 0.91 -19.49 24.78
CA LEU A 376 1.97 -20.17 25.54
C LEU A 376 2.56 -19.18 26.54
N ASP A 377 2.12 -19.31 27.78
CA ASP A 377 2.43 -18.41 28.88
C ASP A 377 3.77 -18.76 29.56
N ASN A 378 4.20 -17.96 30.53
CA ASN A 378 5.41 -18.13 31.35
C ASN A 378 6.70 -18.26 30.51
N GLY A 379 6.80 -17.50 29.43
CA GLY A 379 7.94 -17.56 28.51
C GLY A 379 8.00 -18.85 27.68
N GLY A 380 6.86 -19.51 27.48
CA GLY A 380 6.75 -20.73 26.67
C GLY A 380 7.25 -20.54 25.24
N ASN A 381 8.12 -21.45 24.77
CA ASN A 381 8.59 -21.48 23.39
C ASN A 381 7.68 -22.35 22.51
N LEU A 382 7.70 -22.11 21.21
CA LEU A 382 7.13 -23.01 20.20
C LEU A 382 8.24 -23.45 19.25
N ASN A 383 8.73 -24.68 19.38
CA ASN A 383 9.76 -25.18 18.48
C ASN A 383 9.29 -26.42 17.75
N MET A 384 9.52 -26.43 16.45
CA MET A 384 9.30 -27.56 15.56
C MET A 384 10.61 -27.93 14.91
N SER A 385 11.23 -29.03 15.31
CA SER A 385 12.55 -29.43 14.83
C SER A 385 12.71 -30.94 14.87
N VAL A 386 13.37 -31.49 13.86
CA VAL A 386 13.76 -32.90 13.86
C VAL A 386 15.01 -33.10 13.01
N ASP A 387 15.91 -33.96 13.50
CA ASP A 387 17.07 -34.41 12.73
C ASP A 387 16.66 -35.42 11.64
N GLY A 388 17.40 -35.43 10.53
CA GLY A 388 17.20 -36.44 9.47
C GLY A 388 16.33 -35.96 8.31
N SER A 389 15.67 -36.88 7.60
CA SER A 389 14.99 -36.57 6.33
C SER A 389 13.46 -36.52 6.41
N ASP A 390 12.86 -37.03 7.49
CA ASP A 390 11.41 -37.03 7.68
C ASP A 390 11.03 -35.83 8.55
N LYS A 391 10.84 -34.68 7.90
CA LYS A 391 10.67 -33.37 8.56
C LYS A 391 9.32 -32.74 8.25
N THR A 392 8.28 -33.49 7.92
CA THR A 392 7.02 -32.89 7.47
C THR A 392 5.96 -32.92 8.55
N ILE A 393 5.56 -31.73 8.98
CA ILE A 393 4.33 -31.48 9.73
C ILE A 393 3.32 -30.89 8.76
N THR A 394 2.24 -31.63 8.52
CA THR A 394 1.09 -31.08 7.82
C THR A 394 0.10 -30.51 8.82
N TYR A 395 -0.47 -29.34 8.55
CA TYR A 395 -1.47 -28.76 9.43
C TYR A 395 -2.83 -28.55 8.75
N ALA A 396 -3.88 -28.58 9.57
CA ALA A 396 -5.26 -28.28 9.20
C ALA A 396 -5.96 -27.42 10.26
N GLY A 397 -7.02 -26.74 9.84
CA GLY A 397 -7.79 -25.81 10.69
C GLY A 397 -7.34 -24.35 10.58
N SER A 398 -7.93 -23.50 11.40
CA SER A 398 -7.69 -22.06 11.42
C SER A 398 -7.50 -21.59 12.85
N GLY A 399 -6.28 -21.17 13.18
CA GLY A 399 -5.97 -20.64 14.50
C GLY A 399 -4.64 -19.92 14.59
N SER A 400 -4.46 -19.19 15.68
CA SER A 400 -3.26 -18.42 15.99
C SER A 400 -2.59 -18.96 17.25
N ILE A 401 -1.27 -18.89 17.27
CA ILE A 401 -0.45 -19.20 18.44
C ILE A 401 0.34 -17.94 18.82
N LEU A 402 0.21 -17.49 20.05
CA LEU A 402 1.15 -16.55 20.65
C LEU A 402 2.08 -17.32 21.60
N ALA A 403 3.38 -17.28 21.33
CA ALA A 403 4.39 -17.80 22.24
C ALA A 403 5.11 -16.63 22.94
N GLU A 404 5.06 -16.58 24.28
CA GLU A 404 5.81 -15.57 25.05
C GLU A 404 7.32 -15.72 24.93
N GLY A 405 7.80 -16.95 24.67
CA GLY A 405 9.19 -17.27 24.36
C GLY A 405 9.51 -17.03 22.88
N SER A 406 10.56 -17.69 22.38
CA SER A 406 10.91 -17.67 20.95
C SER A 406 10.22 -18.81 20.20
N VAL A 407 10.23 -18.70 18.87
CA VAL A 407 9.70 -19.72 17.97
C VAL A 407 10.81 -20.20 17.03
N GLN A 408 10.89 -21.51 16.83
CA GLN A 408 11.78 -22.11 15.84
C GLN A 408 11.00 -23.07 14.95
N ILE A 409 11.11 -22.93 13.63
CA ILE A 409 10.45 -23.80 12.65
C ILE A 409 11.51 -24.32 11.68
N ASP A 410 11.98 -25.53 11.96
CA ASP A 410 13.07 -26.21 11.24
C ASP A 410 12.57 -27.50 10.55
N VAL A 411 11.30 -27.49 10.16
CA VAL A 411 10.58 -28.58 9.51
C VAL A 411 9.78 -28.03 8.34
N ASN A 412 9.39 -28.89 7.39
CA ASN A 412 8.33 -28.54 6.46
C ASN A 412 7.04 -28.38 7.26
N LEU A 413 6.45 -27.19 7.22
CA LEU A 413 5.20 -26.86 7.89
C LEU A 413 4.20 -26.40 6.83
N VAL A 414 3.41 -27.33 6.31
CA VAL A 414 2.58 -27.09 5.11
C VAL A 414 1.14 -27.55 5.32
N THR A 415 0.20 -27.01 4.56
CA THR A 415 -1.17 -27.54 4.52
C THR A 415 -1.25 -28.79 3.63
N ASN A 416 -2.26 -29.65 3.84
CA ASN A 416 -2.50 -30.82 2.98
C ASN A 416 -3.59 -30.56 1.94
N GLY A 417 -3.37 -31.00 0.68
CA GLY A 417 -4.31 -30.86 -0.43
C GLY A 417 -4.12 -29.60 -1.29
N ASN A 418 -4.82 -29.53 -2.43
CA ASN A 418 -4.76 -28.39 -3.34
C ASN A 418 -5.69 -27.26 -2.85
N ASN A 419 -5.30 -26.00 -3.09
CA ASN A 419 -6.01 -24.81 -2.61
C ASN A 419 -6.34 -24.89 -1.11
N SER A 420 -5.45 -25.53 -0.34
CA SER A 420 -5.66 -25.82 1.08
C SER A 420 -5.22 -24.68 1.98
N PHE A 421 -4.32 -23.81 1.52
CA PHE A 421 -4.00 -22.52 2.13
C PHE A 421 -4.64 -21.41 1.28
N PRO A 422 -5.30 -20.39 1.85
CA PRO A 422 -5.42 -20.07 3.28
C PRO A 422 -6.66 -20.68 3.98
N ILE A 423 -7.37 -21.63 3.38
CA ILE A 423 -8.54 -22.27 4.04
C ILE A 423 -8.14 -22.92 5.37
N ASN A 424 -7.02 -23.62 5.37
CA ASN A 424 -6.27 -23.97 6.57
C ASN A 424 -5.18 -22.92 6.73
N ILE A 425 -5.11 -22.29 7.90
CA ILE A 425 -4.22 -21.17 8.14
C ILE A 425 -3.74 -21.18 9.58
N LEU A 426 -2.43 -21.13 9.71
CA LEU A 426 -1.73 -21.05 10.97
C LEU A 426 -1.09 -19.68 11.10
N GLY A 427 -1.49 -18.96 12.13
CA GLY A 427 -0.83 -17.75 12.58
C GLY A 427 0.11 -18.04 13.74
N VAL A 428 1.33 -17.51 13.71
CA VAL A 428 2.31 -17.64 14.79
C VAL A 428 2.84 -16.27 15.13
N MET A 429 2.78 -15.93 16.42
CA MET A 429 3.17 -14.64 16.96
C MET A 429 4.12 -14.84 18.13
N THR A 430 5.07 -13.91 18.30
CA THR A 430 5.95 -13.85 19.46
C THR A 430 6.47 -12.42 19.64
N PRO A 431 6.67 -11.93 20.89
CA PRO A 431 7.39 -10.68 21.12
C PRO A 431 8.90 -10.81 20.83
N ASN A 432 9.41 -12.04 20.66
CA ASN A 432 10.82 -12.34 20.49
C ASN A 432 11.13 -12.68 19.02
N ILE A 433 11.79 -13.82 18.81
CA ILE A 433 12.39 -14.21 17.54
C ILE A 433 11.61 -15.37 16.95
N ILE A 434 11.33 -15.30 15.64
CA ILE A 434 10.98 -16.48 14.83
C ILE A 434 12.20 -16.86 14.00
N GLY A 435 12.68 -18.09 14.16
CA GLY A 435 13.81 -18.65 13.42
C GLY A 435 13.40 -19.73 12.42
N PHE A 436 13.94 -19.64 11.21
CA PHE A 436 13.90 -20.64 10.14
C PHE A 436 15.35 -21.05 9.82
N ASN A 437 15.91 -21.92 10.65
CA ASN A 437 17.35 -22.19 10.69
C ASN A 437 17.76 -23.42 9.89
N GLU A 438 16.80 -24.12 9.27
CA GLU A 438 17.04 -25.32 8.49
C GLU A 438 16.91 -25.10 6.97
N ALA A 439 17.76 -25.79 6.20
CA ALA A 439 17.81 -25.65 4.75
C ALA A 439 16.80 -26.56 4.07
N ASN A 440 16.29 -26.09 2.93
CA ASN A 440 15.36 -26.77 2.04
C ASN A 440 14.08 -27.20 2.76
N ILE A 441 13.54 -26.30 3.59
CA ILE A 441 12.22 -26.48 4.20
C ILE A 441 11.21 -25.55 3.55
N ASP A 442 9.97 -26.03 3.48
CA ASP A 442 8.82 -25.27 3.00
C ASP A 442 7.91 -24.94 4.18
N VAL A 443 7.61 -23.67 4.37
CA VAL A 443 6.80 -23.19 5.50
C VAL A 443 5.62 -22.37 4.96
N MET A 444 4.40 -22.69 5.38
CA MET A 444 3.18 -21.96 5.02
C MET A 444 2.52 -21.38 6.26
N GLY A 445 2.26 -20.08 6.28
CA GLY A 445 1.58 -19.45 7.42
C GLY A 445 1.72 -17.94 7.48
N LEU A 446 1.25 -17.38 8.59
CA LEU A 446 1.41 -15.98 8.92
C LEU A 446 2.32 -15.87 10.15
N PHE A 447 3.43 -15.15 10.05
CA PHE A 447 4.45 -15.11 11.09
C PHE A 447 4.67 -13.68 11.54
N TYR A 448 4.49 -13.42 12.83
CA TYR A 448 4.78 -12.14 13.46
C TYR A 448 5.82 -12.32 14.55
N ALA A 449 6.94 -11.62 14.42
CA ALA A 449 7.95 -11.53 15.47
C ALA A 449 8.13 -10.06 15.82
N GLU A 450 7.76 -9.62 17.02
CA GLU A 450 7.90 -8.21 17.35
C GLU A 450 9.36 -7.78 17.32
N ASN A 451 10.30 -8.64 17.73
CA ASN A 451 11.73 -8.32 17.69
C ASN A 451 12.35 -8.61 16.31
N GLN A 452 12.41 -9.90 15.93
CA GLN A 452 13.20 -10.30 14.77
C GLN A 452 12.70 -11.59 14.10
N VAL A 453 12.75 -11.63 12.77
CA VAL A 453 12.68 -12.88 12.00
C VAL A 453 14.08 -13.21 11.48
N VAL A 454 14.49 -14.48 11.63
CA VAL A 454 15.78 -14.99 11.19
C VAL A 454 15.55 -16.14 10.21
N ALA A 455 16.19 -16.09 9.04
CA ALA A 455 16.16 -17.16 8.04
C ALA A 455 17.55 -17.30 7.40
N GLU A 456 18.44 -18.09 8.03
CA GLU A 456 19.86 -18.13 7.64
C GLU A 456 20.17 -19.04 6.43
N LYS A 457 19.20 -19.87 6.02
CA LYS A 457 19.36 -20.91 4.99
C LYS A 457 18.31 -20.75 3.88
N GLN A 458 18.44 -21.56 2.83
CA GLN A 458 17.47 -21.60 1.73
C GLN A 458 16.16 -22.20 2.24
N THR A 459 15.15 -21.37 2.44
CA THR A 459 13.83 -21.73 2.97
C THR A 459 12.78 -21.03 2.13
N ASP A 460 11.72 -21.76 1.75
CA ASP A 460 10.58 -21.18 1.05
C ASP A 460 9.47 -20.89 2.07
N ILE A 461 9.13 -19.61 2.24
CA ILE A 461 8.09 -19.14 3.14
C ILE A 461 6.90 -18.66 2.30
N VAL A 462 5.75 -19.33 2.42
CA VAL A 462 4.53 -19.00 1.70
C VAL A 462 3.52 -18.37 2.66
N GLY A 463 3.13 -17.13 2.40
CA GLY A 463 2.26 -16.34 3.27
C GLY A 463 2.88 -14.97 3.56
N THR A 464 2.87 -14.55 4.82
CA THR A 464 3.33 -13.21 5.22
C THR A 464 4.18 -13.28 6.47
N ILE A 465 5.28 -12.51 6.46
CA ILE A 465 6.11 -12.28 7.64
C ILE A 465 6.07 -10.80 8.05
N VAL A 466 5.92 -10.56 9.35
CA VAL A 466 5.82 -9.23 9.96
C VAL A 466 6.83 -9.14 11.09
N SER A 467 7.73 -8.15 11.06
CA SER A 467 8.76 -8.00 12.09
C SER A 467 9.35 -6.60 12.16
N ASN A 468 9.92 -6.22 13.31
CA ASN A 468 10.73 -5.01 13.38
C ASN A 468 12.07 -5.16 12.66
N TYR A 469 12.61 -6.37 12.51
CA TYR A 469 13.88 -6.61 11.86
C TYR A 469 13.94 -8.00 11.20
N PHE A 470 14.64 -8.08 10.07
CA PHE A 470 14.79 -9.30 9.29
C PHE A 470 16.28 -9.60 9.09
N ASP A 471 16.71 -10.79 9.48
CA ASP A 471 18.07 -11.29 9.24
C ASP A 471 18.03 -12.57 8.41
N MET A 472 18.33 -12.42 7.13
CA MET A 472 18.28 -13.46 6.10
C MET A 472 19.64 -14.18 5.95
N GLY A 473 20.60 -13.88 6.84
CA GLY A 473 21.89 -14.53 6.88
C GLY A 473 22.68 -14.42 5.58
N THR A 474 23.33 -15.52 5.16
CA THR A 474 24.21 -15.55 3.98
C THR A 474 23.63 -16.30 2.78
N ASN A 475 22.56 -17.06 2.98
CA ASN A 475 21.86 -17.75 1.90
C ASN A 475 20.69 -16.89 1.42
N VAL A 476 19.98 -17.35 0.39
CA VAL A 476 18.85 -16.63 -0.19
C VAL A 476 17.57 -17.43 0.09
N PRO A 477 16.83 -17.14 1.18
CA PRO A 477 15.47 -17.63 1.35
C PRO A 477 14.53 -16.98 0.32
N SER A 478 13.38 -17.61 0.10
CA SER A 478 12.31 -17.08 -0.76
C SER A 478 11.05 -16.86 0.06
N ILE A 479 10.36 -15.74 -0.18
CA ILE A 479 9.10 -15.41 0.48
C ILE A 479 8.05 -15.14 -0.58
N TYR A 480 6.93 -15.85 -0.52
CA TYR A 480 5.84 -15.78 -1.51
C TYR A 480 4.57 -15.30 -0.81
N GLN A 481 4.14 -14.08 -1.11
CA GLN A 481 2.86 -13.56 -0.63
C GLN A 481 1.70 -14.37 -1.19
N VAL A 482 0.72 -14.72 -0.35
CA VAL A 482 -0.58 -15.23 -0.77
C VAL A 482 -1.65 -14.15 -0.51
N PRO A 483 -2.06 -13.36 -1.51
CA PRO A 483 -2.92 -12.19 -1.30
C PRO A 483 -4.27 -12.52 -0.63
N ASP A 484 -4.81 -13.71 -0.87
CA ASP A 484 -6.12 -14.11 -0.34
C ASP A 484 -6.10 -14.32 1.18
N THR A 485 -4.93 -14.46 1.82
CA THR A 485 -4.79 -14.68 3.29
C THR A 485 -5.51 -13.63 4.14
N ILE A 486 -5.60 -12.40 3.67
CA ILE A 486 -6.28 -11.32 4.40
C ILE A 486 -7.77 -11.57 4.62
N ASN A 487 -8.40 -12.39 3.76
CA ASN A 487 -9.80 -12.76 3.88
C ASN A 487 -10.02 -13.95 4.83
N TYR A 488 -8.94 -14.55 5.34
CA TYR A 488 -8.96 -15.78 6.14
C TYR A 488 -8.13 -15.67 7.43
N LEU A 489 -7.78 -14.46 7.89
CA LEU A 489 -6.95 -14.29 9.09
C LEU A 489 -7.52 -15.09 10.28
N PRO A 490 -6.75 -15.99 10.90
CA PRO A 490 -7.24 -16.77 12.03
C PRO A 490 -7.48 -15.86 13.22
N ALA A 491 -8.51 -16.14 14.04
CA ALA A 491 -8.85 -15.35 15.22
C ALA A 491 -7.61 -15.04 16.09
N GLY A 492 -7.53 -13.83 16.63
CA GLY A 492 -6.41 -13.40 17.49
C GLY A 492 -5.15 -12.94 16.75
N MET A 493 -5.09 -12.95 15.41
CA MET A 493 -3.94 -12.35 14.71
C MET A 493 -3.87 -10.84 14.89
N LEU A 494 -2.70 -10.35 15.31
CA LEU A 494 -2.45 -8.93 15.50
C LEU A 494 -2.67 -8.15 14.19
N GLY A 495 -3.25 -6.94 14.24
CA GLY A 495 -3.45 -6.13 13.03
C GLY A 495 -4.55 -6.67 12.09
N GLN A 496 -5.49 -7.45 12.62
CA GLN A 496 -6.73 -7.85 11.94
C GLN A 496 -7.64 -6.69 11.55
N GLY A 497 -7.55 -5.56 12.26
CA GLY A 497 -8.28 -4.35 11.92
C GLY A 497 -7.95 -3.89 10.49
N THR A 498 -8.97 -3.79 9.63
CA THR A 498 -8.75 -3.33 8.26
C THR A 498 -8.55 -1.82 8.24
N ILE A 499 -7.34 -1.39 7.89
CA ILE A 499 -7.06 0.01 7.61
C ILE A 499 -7.23 0.22 6.11
N TRP A 500 -8.29 0.92 5.73
CA TRP A 500 -8.57 1.28 4.35
C TRP A 500 -8.10 2.71 4.06
N VAL A 501 -7.20 2.86 3.10
CA VAL A 501 -6.67 4.16 2.67
C VAL A 501 -7.15 4.47 1.27
N MET A 502 -7.76 5.64 1.10
CA MET A 502 -8.17 6.11 -0.22
C MET A 502 -7.04 6.87 -0.89
N LYS A 503 -6.80 6.54 -2.16
CA LYS A 503 -5.78 7.14 -3.01
C LYS A 503 -6.40 7.73 -4.26
N THR A 504 -6.02 8.96 -4.58
CA THR A 504 -6.24 9.54 -5.91
C THR A 504 -5.15 9.06 -6.85
N VAL A 505 -5.51 8.22 -7.82
CA VAL A 505 -4.59 7.63 -8.80
C VAL A 505 -4.39 8.55 -9.99
N SER A 506 -5.45 9.24 -10.42
CA SER A 506 -5.38 10.22 -11.51
C SER A 506 -6.25 11.42 -11.20
N TRP A 507 -5.77 12.60 -11.58
CA TRP A 507 -6.52 13.85 -11.54
C TRP A 507 -6.37 14.55 -12.88
N GLN A 508 -7.49 14.96 -13.48
CA GLN A 508 -7.48 15.74 -14.70
C GLN A 508 -8.58 16.79 -14.71
N LYS A 509 -8.26 17.93 -15.31
CA LYS A 509 -9.20 18.97 -15.66
C LYS A 509 -9.66 18.76 -17.10
N LEU A 510 -10.97 18.71 -17.31
CA LEU A 510 -11.59 18.48 -18.63
C LEU A 510 -11.86 19.78 -19.40
#